data_AF-A0A7S7EWJ2-F1
#
_entry.id   AF-A0A7S7EWJ2-F1
#
_cell.length_a   1.000
_cell.length_b   1.000
_cell.length_c   1.000
_cell.angle_alpha   90.00
_cell.angle_beta   90.00
_cell.angle_gamma   90.00
#
_symmetry.space_group_name_H-M   'P 1'
#
loop_
_entity.id
_entity.type
_entity.pdbx_description
1 polymer ?
#
loop_
_entity_poly.entity_id
_entity_poly.type
_entity_poly.pdbx_seq_one_letter_code
_entity_poly.pdbx_strand_id
1 'polypeptide(L)'
;MKKGAAGILISLLIIGTFSGCRQNQEKILGDFLTMLEEPASEVTINAADAYLKQYLPKVDDEYADDMVIRLEQYIEGTNPEGVNYTEWLSQYEKFITPSLSELYQLKEQEQLNPMVVDTVLKISWEELLQRTYDLDAFIQENKTYKEIREDLSWMYSNYVITLVMGTNGTPIFDYKTHAFSESAKLAYLSYMRKYPKAATTWALSEYFTYLESINFTLDYNDKAASKQFFDACDWLVSESGKRVFQVDERNDQD
;
A
#
# COMPACT_ATOMS: atom_id res chain seq x y z
N MET A 1 62.01 -18.62 -41.71
CA MET A 1 61.63 -18.12 -40.36
C MET A 1 60.59 -17.03 -40.57
N LYS A 2 59.34 -16.97 -40.09
CA LYS A 2 58.42 -17.71 -39.21
C LYS A 2 57.00 -17.38 -39.76
N LYS A 3 56.12 -18.34 -40.08
CA LYS A 3 54.96 -18.86 -39.30
C LYS A 3 54.09 -17.83 -38.55
N GLY A 4 52.76 -17.89 -38.75
CA GLY A 4 51.70 -17.51 -37.79
C GLY A 4 50.57 -16.68 -38.41
N ALA A 5 49.43 -17.28 -38.82
CA ALA A 5 48.17 -17.43 -38.05
C ALA A 5 47.28 -16.17 -38.15
N ALA A 6 46.19 -16.16 -38.94
CA ALA A 6 44.86 -16.75 -38.67
C ALA A 6 44.17 -16.15 -37.42
N GLY A 7 43.06 -15.45 -37.63
CA GLY A 7 42.21 -14.90 -36.58
C GLY A 7 40.99 -14.15 -37.13
N ILE A 8 40.01 -14.90 -37.63
CA ILE A 8 38.66 -14.41 -37.94
C ILE A 8 37.94 -14.21 -36.60
N LEU A 9 37.52 -12.98 -36.29
CA LEU A 9 36.60 -12.71 -35.17
C LEU A 9 35.20 -12.52 -35.76
N ILE A 10 34.44 -13.61 -35.85
CA ILE A 10 32.99 -13.55 -36.06
C ILE A 10 32.38 -13.27 -34.70
N SER A 11 32.02 -12.01 -34.47
CA SER A 11 31.14 -11.62 -33.38
C SER A 11 29.73 -12.12 -33.71
N LEU A 12 29.43 -13.35 -33.30
CA LEU A 12 28.07 -13.88 -33.28
C LEU A 12 27.26 -13.10 -32.24
N LEU A 13 26.53 -12.10 -32.72
CA LEU A 13 25.37 -11.54 -32.03
C LEU A 13 24.36 -12.68 -31.86
N ILE A 14 24.29 -13.23 -30.63
CA ILE A 14 23.16 -14.03 -30.18
C ILE A 14 21.99 -13.06 -29.96
N ILE A 15 21.37 -12.64 -31.06
CA ILE A 15 20.01 -12.13 -31.03
C ILE A 15 19.13 -13.32 -31.43
N GLY A 16 18.46 -13.92 -30.46
CA GLY A 16 17.38 -14.87 -30.77
C GLY A 16 17.23 -16.01 -29.78
N THR A 17 16.51 -15.76 -28.69
CA THR A 17 15.62 -16.75 -28.03
C THR A 17 14.53 -16.11 -27.14
N PHE A 18 14.61 -14.81 -26.81
CA PHE A 18 13.64 -14.17 -25.90
C PHE A 18 12.18 -14.11 -26.41
N SER A 19 11.94 -14.19 -27.72
CA SER A 19 10.57 -14.13 -28.27
C SER A 19 9.74 -15.38 -27.96
N GLY A 20 10.35 -16.56 -27.84
CA GLY A 20 9.61 -17.81 -27.58
C GLY A 20 9.17 -17.99 -26.12
N CYS A 21 10.00 -17.58 -25.16
CA CYS A 21 9.63 -17.60 -23.74
C CYS A 21 8.52 -16.60 -23.42
N ARG A 22 8.63 -15.37 -23.95
CA ARG A 22 7.63 -14.33 -23.75
C ARG A 22 6.25 -14.73 -24.29
N GLN A 23 6.19 -15.23 -25.53
CA GLN A 23 4.93 -15.66 -26.14
C GLN A 23 4.24 -16.78 -25.36
N ASN A 24 5.01 -17.64 -24.66
CA ASN A 24 4.45 -18.67 -23.82
C ASN A 24 3.85 -18.11 -22.51
N GLN A 25 4.49 -17.13 -21.90
CA GLN A 25 4.00 -16.48 -20.68
C GLN A 25 2.77 -15.61 -20.95
N GLU A 26 2.76 -14.86 -22.06
CA GLU A 26 1.58 -14.11 -22.52
C GLU A 26 0.38 -15.05 -22.71
N LYS A 27 0.60 -16.26 -23.24
CA LYS A 27 -0.45 -17.29 -23.34
C LYS A 27 -0.89 -17.79 -21.96
N ILE A 28 0.04 -18.06 -21.05
CA ILE A 28 -0.28 -18.52 -19.68
C ILE A 28 -1.15 -17.48 -18.96
N LEU A 29 -0.75 -16.21 -19.01
CA LEU A 29 -1.53 -15.12 -18.43
C LEU A 29 -2.89 -14.99 -19.13
N GLY A 30 -2.95 -15.04 -20.46
CA GLY A 30 -4.21 -14.96 -21.20
C GLY A 30 -5.19 -16.08 -20.88
N ASP A 31 -4.70 -17.32 -20.78
CA ASP A 31 -5.50 -18.47 -20.36
C ASP A 31 -6.01 -18.29 -18.92
N PHE A 32 -5.16 -17.80 -18.02
CA PHE A 32 -5.53 -17.48 -16.63
C PHE A 32 -6.61 -16.39 -16.56
N LEU A 33 -6.44 -15.29 -17.29
CA LEU A 33 -7.42 -14.21 -17.37
C LEU A 33 -8.78 -14.69 -17.84
N THR A 34 -8.80 -15.60 -18.82
CA THR A 34 -10.04 -16.21 -19.32
C THR A 34 -10.77 -16.98 -18.21
N MET A 35 -10.03 -17.61 -17.28
CA MET A 35 -10.64 -18.30 -16.14
C MET A 35 -11.31 -17.33 -15.16
N LEU A 36 -10.78 -16.12 -15.02
CA LEU A 36 -11.32 -15.09 -14.11
C LEU A 36 -12.52 -14.33 -14.70
N GLU A 37 -12.90 -14.59 -15.95
CA GLU A 37 -14.12 -14.03 -16.55
C GLU A 37 -15.40 -14.66 -15.98
N GLU A 38 -15.30 -15.89 -15.46
CA GLU A 38 -16.41 -16.53 -14.75
C GLU A 38 -16.67 -15.83 -13.41
N PRO A 39 -17.92 -15.77 -12.89
CA PRO A 39 -18.16 -15.19 -11.58
C PRO A 39 -17.47 -16.00 -10.47
N ALA A 40 -16.79 -15.33 -9.55
CA ALA A 40 -16.11 -16.03 -8.49
C ALA A 40 -17.06 -16.82 -7.57
N SER A 41 -16.62 -18.04 -7.33
CA SER A 41 -17.19 -19.07 -6.49
C SER A 41 -16.04 -19.92 -5.98
N GLU A 42 -16.25 -20.68 -4.91
CA GLU A 42 -15.24 -21.60 -4.36
C GLU A 42 -14.64 -22.52 -5.44
N VAL A 43 -15.46 -23.03 -6.36
CA VAL A 43 -15.00 -23.91 -7.46
C VAL A 43 -14.08 -23.18 -8.43
N THR A 44 -14.48 -22.00 -8.89
CA THR A 44 -13.68 -21.21 -9.83
C THR A 44 -12.40 -20.66 -9.20
N ILE A 45 -12.45 -20.26 -7.93
CA ILE A 45 -11.28 -19.79 -7.16
C ILE A 45 -10.27 -20.93 -7.01
N ASN A 46 -10.73 -22.13 -6.59
CA ASN A 46 -9.86 -23.30 -6.47
C ASN A 46 -9.25 -23.71 -7.81
N ALA A 47 -9.98 -23.58 -8.93
CA ALA A 47 -9.46 -23.85 -10.25
C ALA A 47 -8.37 -22.83 -10.66
N ALA A 48 -8.62 -21.54 -10.42
CA ALA A 48 -7.69 -20.45 -10.68
C ALA A 48 -6.41 -20.55 -9.83
N ASP A 49 -6.54 -20.86 -8.53
CA ASP A 49 -5.41 -21.12 -7.64
C ASP A 49 -4.59 -22.34 -8.09
N ALA A 50 -5.24 -23.45 -8.46
CA ALA A 50 -4.55 -24.62 -9.00
C ALA A 50 -3.78 -24.29 -10.29
N TYR A 51 -4.33 -23.41 -11.14
CA TYR A 51 -3.63 -22.90 -12.31
C TYR A 51 -2.38 -22.11 -11.92
N LEU A 52 -2.47 -21.16 -10.98
CA LEU A 52 -1.31 -20.42 -10.48
C LEU A 52 -0.22 -21.37 -9.97
N LYS A 53 -0.56 -22.32 -9.10
CA LYS A 53 0.39 -23.29 -8.55
C LYS A 53 1.15 -24.09 -9.61
N GLN A 54 0.51 -24.37 -10.75
CA GLN A 54 1.12 -25.08 -11.88
C GLN A 54 2.06 -24.20 -12.71
N TYR A 55 1.78 -22.89 -12.82
CA TYR A 55 2.41 -22.01 -13.81
C TYR A 55 3.28 -20.90 -13.25
N LEU A 56 3.12 -20.49 -11.99
CA LEU A 56 4.02 -19.55 -11.32
C LEU A 56 5.51 -19.93 -11.44
N PRO A 57 5.93 -21.20 -11.29
CA PRO A 57 7.34 -21.58 -11.49
C PRO A 57 7.86 -21.46 -12.93
N LYS A 58 7.01 -21.11 -13.91
CA LYS A 58 7.31 -21.10 -15.36
C LYS A 58 7.22 -19.72 -15.99
N VAL A 59 6.79 -18.73 -15.24
CA VAL A 59 6.72 -17.33 -15.66
C VAL A 59 7.82 -16.54 -14.94
N ASP A 60 8.13 -15.34 -15.42
CA ASP A 60 9.01 -14.44 -14.67
C ASP A 60 8.20 -13.66 -13.61
N ASP A 61 8.92 -12.89 -12.79
CA ASP A 61 8.34 -12.19 -11.64
C ASP A 61 7.25 -11.18 -12.05
N GLU A 62 7.36 -10.54 -13.22
CA GLU A 62 6.35 -9.56 -13.69
C GLU A 62 5.00 -10.26 -13.96
N TYR A 63 5.04 -11.39 -14.67
CA TYR A 63 3.84 -12.19 -14.91
C TYR A 63 3.34 -12.89 -13.65
N ALA A 64 4.24 -13.32 -12.76
CA ALA A 64 3.87 -13.95 -11.50
C ALA A 64 3.10 -12.97 -10.61
N ASP A 65 3.61 -11.75 -10.45
CA ASP A 65 2.96 -10.68 -9.69
C ASP A 65 1.58 -10.35 -10.27
N ASP A 66 1.48 -10.14 -11.59
CA ASP A 66 0.20 -9.84 -12.25
C ASP A 66 -0.83 -10.97 -12.05
N MET A 67 -0.41 -12.23 -12.17
CA MET A 67 -1.29 -13.37 -11.93
C MET A 67 -1.78 -13.44 -10.48
N VAL A 68 -0.91 -13.20 -9.50
CA VAL A 68 -1.26 -13.26 -8.07
C VAL A 68 -2.18 -12.11 -7.68
N ILE A 69 -1.87 -10.88 -8.10
CA ILE A 69 -2.71 -9.68 -7.85
C ILE A 69 -4.11 -9.87 -8.44
N ARG A 70 -4.22 -10.41 -9.64
CA ARG A 70 -5.54 -10.64 -10.26
C ARG A 70 -6.36 -11.71 -9.54
N LEU A 71 -5.73 -12.75 -9.01
CA LEU A 71 -6.44 -13.74 -8.21
C LEU A 71 -6.95 -13.13 -6.90
N GLU A 72 -6.13 -12.32 -6.23
CA GLU A 72 -6.53 -11.56 -5.04
C GLU A 72 -7.76 -10.69 -5.32
N GLN A 73 -7.70 -9.84 -6.35
CA GLN A 73 -8.81 -8.98 -6.76
C GLN A 73 -10.08 -9.77 -7.11
N TYR A 74 -9.92 -10.92 -7.77
CA TYR A 74 -11.02 -11.82 -8.10
C TYR A 74 -11.72 -12.39 -6.86
N ILE A 75 -10.94 -12.76 -5.83
CA ILE A 75 -11.45 -13.24 -4.55
C ILE A 75 -12.12 -12.10 -3.76
N GLU A 76 -11.47 -10.95 -3.62
CA GLU A 76 -11.98 -9.82 -2.84
C GLU A 76 -13.28 -9.25 -3.42
N GLY A 77 -13.46 -9.30 -4.74
CA GLY A 77 -14.69 -8.83 -5.38
C GLY A 77 -15.94 -9.67 -5.07
N THR A 78 -15.79 -10.86 -4.46
CA THR A 78 -16.87 -11.86 -4.39
C THR A 78 -16.96 -12.65 -3.08
N ASN A 79 -15.85 -12.79 -2.34
CA ASN A 79 -15.83 -13.49 -1.06
C ASN A 79 -16.05 -12.50 0.10
N PRO A 80 -17.14 -12.61 0.88
CA PRO A 80 -17.36 -11.76 2.04
C PRO A 80 -16.32 -11.95 3.15
N GLU A 81 -15.60 -13.08 3.17
CA GLU A 81 -14.50 -13.34 4.11
C GLU A 81 -13.16 -12.76 3.64
N GLY A 82 -13.06 -12.33 2.37
CA GLY A 82 -11.83 -11.79 1.78
C GLY A 82 -10.71 -12.82 1.61
N VAL A 83 -9.48 -12.32 1.46
CA VAL A 83 -8.26 -13.13 1.40
C VAL A 83 -7.69 -13.30 2.81
N ASN A 84 -7.26 -14.52 3.16
CA ASN A 84 -6.43 -14.78 4.35
C ASN A 84 -4.97 -14.56 3.99
N TYR A 85 -4.38 -13.44 4.41
CA TYR A 85 -3.04 -13.04 3.97
C TYR A 85 -1.92 -13.90 4.57
N THR A 86 -2.12 -14.51 5.74
CA THR A 86 -1.18 -15.50 6.30
C THR A 86 -1.09 -16.72 5.38
N GLU A 87 -2.24 -17.25 4.94
CA GLU A 87 -2.27 -18.36 3.99
C GLU A 87 -1.78 -17.93 2.60
N TRP A 88 -2.10 -16.71 2.17
CA TRP A 88 -1.68 -16.14 0.90
C TRP A 88 -0.15 -16.08 0.77
N LEU A 89 0.52 -15.49 1.76
CA LEU A 89 1.98 -15.40 1.83
C LEU A 89 2.62 -16.79 1.80
N SER A 90 2.10 -17.73 2.61
CA SER A 90 2.64 -19.09 2.66
C SER A 90 2.62 -19.81 1.29
N GLN A 91 1.69 -19.42 0.41
CA GLN A 91 1.50 -20.02 -0.90
C GLN A 91 2.35 -19.34 -1.98
N TYR A 92 2.40 -18.01 -1.98
CA TYR A 92 2.90 -17.24 -3.13
C TYR A 92 4.19 -16.47 -2.88
N GLU A 93 4.62 -16.26 -1.64
CA GLU A 93 5.78 -15.40 -1.30
C GLU A 93 7.06 -15.74 -2.10
N LYS A 94 7.32 -17.02 -2.35
CA LYS A 94 8.51 -17.47 -3.10
C LYS A 94 8.46 -17.23 -4.62
N PHE A 95 7.32 -16.81 -5.16
CA PHE A 95 7.08 -16.64 -6.59
C PHE A 95 6.90 -15.19 -7.01
N ILE A 96 6.68 -14.30 -6.05
CA ILE A 96 6.40 -12.89 -6.27
C ILE A 96 7.61 -12.03 -5.96
N THR A 97 7.61 -10.79 -6.44
CA THR A 97 8.66 -9.84 -6.12
C THR A 97 8.68 -9.50 -4.61
N PRO A 98 9.84 -9.08 -4.07
CA PRO A 98 9.93 -8.59 -2.69
C PRO A 98 8.92 -7.47 -2.40
N SER A 99 8.70 -6.55 -3.35
CA SER A 99 7.75 -5.45 -3.22
C SER A 99 6.31 -5.94 -3.04
N LEU A 100 5.87 -6.93 -3.84
CA LEU A 100 4.53 -7.48 -3.68
C LEU A 100 4.41 -8.31 -2.39
N SER A 101 5.45 -9.05 -2.02
CA SER A 101 5.51 -9.78 -0.76
C SER A 101 5.38 -8.85 0.45
N GLU A 102 6.08 -7.72 0.46
CA GLU A 102 6.03 -6.76 1.56
C GLU A 102 4.65 -6.07 1.65
N LEU A 103 3.99 -5.78 0.51
CA LEU A 103 2.59 -5.35 0.53
C LEU A 103 1.71 -6.38 1.26
N TYR A 104 1.83 -7.67 0.93
CA TYR A 104 1.03 -8.71 1.57
C TYR A 104 1.34 -8.89 3.04
N GLN A 105 2.59 -8.67 3.47
CA GLN A 105 2.95 -8.64 4.89
C GLN A 105 2.28 -7.47 5.61
N LEU A 106 2.19 -6.29 4.99
CA LEU A 106 1.45 -5.14 5.55
C LEU A 106 -0.05 -5.44 5.66
N LYS A 107 -0.65 -6.07 4.64
CA LYS A 107 -2.06 -6.50 4.66
C LYS A 107 -2.31 -7.58 5.72
N GLU A 108 -1.40 -8.54 5.87
CA GLU A 108 -1.43 -9.55 6.95
C GLU A 108 -1.37 -8.88 8.33
N GLN A 109 -0.45 -7.94 8.55
CA GLN A 109 -0.34 -7.23 9.81
C GLN A 109 -1.63 -6.48 10.16
N GLU A 110 -2.27 -5.84 9.19
CA GLU A 110 -3.55 -5.17 9.40
C GLU A 110 -4.69 -6.18 9.68
N GLN A 111 -4.68 -7.35 9.05
CA GLN A 111 -5.67 -8.41 9.31
C GLN A 111 -5.50 -9.02 10.71
N LEU A 112 -4.26 -9.28 11.15
CA LEU A 112 -3.98 -9.92 12.44
C LEU A 112 -4.05 -8.94 13.63
N ASN A 113 -3.69 -7.68 13.41
CA ASN A 113 -3.70 -6.64 14.43
C ASN A 113 -4.34 -5.35 13.86
N PRO A 114 -5.67 -5.36 13.62
CA PRO A 114 -6.38 -4.26 12.98
C PRO A 114 -6.30 -2.98 13.80
N MET A 115 -6.12 -1.85 13.11
CA MET A 115 -6.15 -0.53 13.74
C MET A 115 -7.51 -0.24 14.37
N VAL A 116 -8.60 -0.63 13.70
CA VAL A 116 -9.98 -0.33 14.13
C VAL A 116 -10.83 -1.59 14.15
N VAL A 117 -11.54 -1.83 15.25
CA VAL A 117 -12.57 -2.88 15.35
C VAL A 117 -13.80 -2.28 16.03
N ASP A 118 -14.97 -2.51 15.45
CA ASP A 118 -16.25 -1.94 15.90
C ASP A 118 -16.17 -0.43 16.11
N THR A 119 -15.53 0.27 15.17
CA THR A 119 -15.28 1.72 15.19
C THR A 119 -14.38 2.23 16.32
N VAL A 120 -13.76 1.34 17.10
CA VAL A 120 -12.84 1.71 18.19
C VAL A 120 -11.41 1.50 17.72
N LEU A 121 -10.56 2.50 17.90
CA LEU A 121 -9.12 2.37 17.69
C LEU A 121 -8.55 1.36 18.70
N LYS A 122 -8.00 0.25 18.22
CA LYS A 122 -7.47 -0.84 19.05
C LYS A 122 -5.98 -0.71 19.35
N ILE A 123 -5.29 0.10 18.57
CA ILE A 123 -3.87 0.40 18.73
C ILE A 123 -3.66 1.80 19.32
N SER A 124 -2.44 2.09 19.79
CA SER A 124 -2.10 3.44 20.27
C SER A 124 -1.94 4.42 19.10
N TRP A 125 -2.02 5.73 19.37
CA TRP A 125 -1.71 6.77 18.39
C TRP A 125 -0.25 6.66 17.91
N GLU A 126 0.67 6.34 18.81
CA GLU A 126 2.08 6.12 18.52
C GLU A 126 2.29 4.94 17.58
N GLU A 127 1.58 3.83 17.77
CA GLU A 127 1.64 2.67 16.88
C GLU A 127 1.06 3.00 15.51
N LEU A 128 -0.09 3.68 15.44
CA LEU A 128 -0.67 4.10 14.17
C LEU A 128 0.29 5.02 13.40
N LEU A 129 0.90 6.00 14.06
CA LEU A 129 1.91 6.87 13.47
C LEU A 129 3.12 6.08 12.96
N GLN A 130 3.59 5.09 13.72
CA GLN A 130 4.71 4.26 13.32
C GLN A 130 4.35 3.45 12.06
N ARG A 131 3.18 2.78 12.02
CA ARG A 131 2.68 2.10 10.82
C ARG A 131 2.55 3.04 9.63
N THR A 132 2.07 4.26 9.86
CA THR A 132 1.96 5.27 8.81
C THR A 132 3.32 5.68 8.26
N TYR A 133 4.35 5.78 9.10
CA TYR A 133 5.71 6.05 8.65
C TYR A 133 6.33 4.88 7.89
N ASP A 134 6.14 3.66 8.38
CA ASP A 134 6.67 2.46 7.72
C ASP A 134 6.05 2.33 6.32
N LEU A 135 4.75 2.64 6.19
CA LEU A 135 4.05 2.73 4.91
C LEU A 135 4.53 3.90 4.03
N ASP A 136 4.80 5.08 4.60
CA ASP A 136 5.37 6.24 3.88
C ASP A 136 6.73 5.87 3.24
N ALA A 137 7.61 5.25 4.03
CA ALA A 137 8.90 4.76 3.56
C ALA A 137 8.75 3.70 2.46
N PHE A 138 7.88 2.71 2.68
CA PHE A 138 7.62 1.66 1.70
C PHE A 138 7.07 2.22 0.39
N ILE A 139 6.14 3.18 0.44
CA ILE A 139 5.64 3.89 -0.74
C ILE A 139 6.79 4.60 -1.47
N GLN A 140 7.67 5.30 -0.75
CA GLN A 140 8.78 6.02 -1.37
C GLN A 140 9.76 5.09 -2.11
N GLU A 141 10.00 3.90 -1.55
CA GLU A 141 10.84 2.86 -2.15
C GLU A 141 10.18 2.21 -3.37
N ASN A 142 8.84 2.12 -3.39
CA ASN A 142 8.08 1.39 -4.40
C ASN A 142 7.20 2.29 -5.30
N LYS A 143 7.37 3.61 -5.27
CA LYS A 143 6.49 4.58 -5.95
C LYS A 143 6.37 4.44 -7.47
N THR A 144 7.32 3.75 -8.10
CA THR A 144 7.30 3.45 -9.54
C THR A 144 6.59 2.15 -9.88
N TYR A 145 6.33 1.30 -8.88
CA TYR A 145 5.62 0.04 -9.04
C TYR A 145 4.11 0.32 -9.04
N LYS A 146 3.48 0.21 -10.20
CA LYS A 146 2.13 0.73 -10.43
C LYS A 146 1.06 -0.22 -9.92
N GLU A 147 1.38 -1.50 -9.94
CA GLU A 147 0.52 -2.64 -9.67
C GLU A 147 0.01 -2.61 -8.23
N ILE A 148 0.82 -2.12 -7.29
CA ILE A 148 0.45 -2.00 -5.86
C ILE A 148 0.03 -0.59 -5.44
N ARG A 149 0.03 0.38 -6.36
CA ARG A 149 -0.15 1.80 -6.03
C ARG A 149 -1.51 2.09 -5.40
N GLU A 150 -2.55 1.44 -5.88
CA GLU A 150 -3.92 1.65 -5.40
C GLU A 150 -4.08 1.16 -3.96
N ASP A 151 -3.60 -0.04 -3.65
CA ASP A 151 -3.58 -0.58 -2.28
C ASP A 151 -2.85 0.35 -1.32
N LEU A 152 -1.64 0.78 -1.70
CA LEU A 152 -0.84 1.68 -0.87
C LEU A 152 -1.51 3.04 -0.66
N SER A 153 -2.16 3.57 -1.70
CA SER A 153 -2.92 4.82 -1.59
C SER A 153 -4.10 4.68 -0.62
N TRP A 154 -4.82 3.57 -0.68
CA TRP A 154 -5.95 3.28 0.20
C TRP A 154 -5.49 3.11 1.65
N MET A 155 -4.47 2.28 1.89
CA MET A 155 -3.92 2.05 3.24
C MET A 155 -3.41 3.34 3.87
N TYR A 156 -2.63 4.13 3.11
CA TYR A 156 -2.10 5.41 3.59
C TYR A 156 -3.22 6.38 3.94
N SER A 157 -4.21 6.52 3.05
CA SER A 157 -5.36 7.40 3.27
C SER A 157 -6.15 6.99 4.51
N ASN A 158 -6.33 5.69 4.74
CA ASN A 158 -7.03 5.16 5.91
C ASN A 158 -6.29 5.40 7.23
N TYR A 159 -4.96 5.32 7.22
CA TYR A 159 -4.18 5.66 8.40
C TYR A 159 -4.21 7.16 8.68
N VAL A 160 -4.00 8.00 7.66
CA VAL A 160 -4.01 9.46 7.84
C VAL A 160 -5.39 9.99 8.22
N ILE A 161 -6.47 9.52 7.60
CA ILE A 161 -7.84 9.93 7.97
C ILE A 161 -8.12 9.59 9.43
N THR A 162 -7.68 8.41 9.89
CA THR A 162 -7.86 7.99 11.29
C THR A 162 -7.03 8.85 12.24
N LEU A 163 -5.82 9.27 11.85
CA LEU A 163 -5.02 10.22 12.63
C LEU A 163 -5.70 11.59 12.74
N VAL A 164 -6.23 12.15 11.65
CA VAL A 164 -6.75 13.52 11.70
C VAL A 164 -8.22 13.60 12.17
N MET A 165 -9.04 12.58 11.92
CA MET A 165 -10.45 12.55 12.31
C MET A 165 -10.73 11.72 13.56
N GLY A 166 -9.87 10.76 13.89
CA GLY A 166 -10.21 9.69 14.83
C GLY A 166 -11.26 8.73 14.27
N THR A 167 -11.94 8.02 15.16
CA THR A 167 -13.02 7.10 14.81
C THR A 167 -14.28 7.40 15.62
N ASN A 168 -15.44 6.85 15.25
CA ASN A 168 -16.67 7.08 16.03
C ASN A 168 -16.56 6.62 17.49
N GLY A 169 -15.91 5.47 17.72
CA GLY A 169 -15.66 4.90 19.04
C GLY A 169 -14.39 5.42 19.73
N THR A 170 -13.57 6.20 19.04
CA THR A 170 -12.36 6.85 19.58
C THR A 170 -12.19 8.20 18.89
N PRO A 171 -13.07 9.17 19.22
CA PRO A 171 -13.09 10.46 18.53
C PRO A 171 -11.82 11.25 18.87
N ILE A 172 -11.34 12.04 17.92
CA ILE A 172 -10.14 12.85 18.14
C ILE A 172 -10.42 14.06 19.05
N PHE A 173 -11.67 14.53 19.10
CA PHE A 173 -12.17 15.47 20.11
C PHE A 173 -13.15 14.76 21.04
N ASP A 174 -13.06 15.01 22.34
CA ASP A 174 -13.98 14.42 23.31
C ASP A 174 -15.39 15.03 23.17
N TYR A 175 -16.41 14.17 23.06
CA TYR A 175 -17.79 14.61 22.81
C TYR A 175 -18.40 15.50 23.91
N LYS A 176 -17.84 15.51 25.13
CA LYS A 176 -18.41 16.25 26.28
C LYS A 176 -17.63 17.53 26.59
N THR A 177 -16.32 17.43 26.54
CA THR A 177 -15.40 18.51 26.88
C THR A 177 -14.95 19.29 25.66
N HIS A 178 -15.21 18.76 24.46
CA HIS A 178 -14.83 19.33 23.17
C HIS A 178 -13.31 19.42 22.95
N ALA A 179 -12.52 18.94 23.91
CA ALA A 179 -11.08 19.05 23.89
C ALA A 179 -10.48 18.04 22.93
N PHE A 180 -9.45 18.47 22.21
CA PHE A 180 -8.61 17.59 21.42
C PHE A 180 -7.91 16.56 22.32
N SER A 181 -7.73 15.35 21.79
CA SER A 181 -7.05 14.25 22.48
C SER A 181 -5.61 14.60 22.86
N GLU A 182 -5.33 14.68 24.16
CA GLU A 182 -3.98 14.99 24.66
C GLU A 182 -2.99 13.85 24.32
N SER A 183 -3.43 12.59 24.34
CA SER A 183 -2.57 11.46 23.95
C SER A 183 -2.19 11.53 22.48
N ALA A 184 -3.14 11.87 21.60
CA ALA A 184 -2.85 12.10 20.18
C ALA A 184 -1.86 13.25 19.99
N LYS A 185 -2.10 14.38 20.67
CA LYS A 185 -1.22 15.55 20.61
C LYS A 185 0.24 15.22 20.96
N LEU A 186 0.45 14.51 22.07
CA LEU A 186 1.79 14.11 22.51
C LEU A 186 2.45 13.15 21.52
N ALA A 187 1.71 12.18 21.00
CA ALA A 187 2.18 11.26 19.98
C ALA A 187 2.60 12.00 18.70
N TYR A 188 1.77 12.95 18.22
CA TYR A 188 2.02 13.72 17.00
C TYR A 188 3.26 14.61 17.14
N LEU A 189 3.40 15.32 18.26
CA LEU A 189 4.59 16.13 18.54
C LEU A 189 5.87 15.30 18.66
N SER A 190 5.78 14.07 19.17
CA SER A 190 6.91 13.14 19.20
C SER A 190 7.28 12.68 17.79
N TYR A 191 6.27 12.27 17.01
CA TYR A 191 6.41 11.81 15.64
C TYR A 191 7.05 12.87 14.72
N MET A 192 6.52 14.10 14.70
CA MET A 192 7.01 15.16 13.84
C MET A 192 8.48 15.52 14.12
N ARG A 193 8.93 15.36 15.36
CA ARG A 193 10.36 15.53 15.72
C ARG A 193 11.22 14.35 15.25
N LYS A 194 10.69 13.13 15.31
CA LYS A 194 11.40 11.90 14.92
C LYS A 194 11.53 11.78 13.40
N TYR A 195 10.50 12.18 12.64
CA TYR A 195 10.40 11.99 11.20
C TYR A 195 10.08 13.28 10.44
N PRO A 196 10.94 14.31 10.50
CA PRO A 196 10.64 15.66 10.02
C PRO A 196 10.39 15.78 8.51
N LYS A 197 10.77 14.76 7.73
CA LYS A 197 10.64 14.74 6.26
C LYS A 197 9.46 13.90 5.75
N ALA A 198 8.77 13.15 6.60
CA ALA A 198 7.64 12.31 6.20
C ALA A 198 6.49 13.17 5.66
N ALA A 199 5.76 12.64 4.66
CA ALA A 199 4.55 13.30 4.15
C ALA A 199 3.51 13.48 5.25
N THR A 200 3.42 12.50 6.16
CA THR A 200 2.55 12.56 7.34
C THR A 200 2.96 13.67 8.32
N THR A 201 4.26 13.98 8.44
CA THR A 201 4.71 15.11 9.26
C THR A 201 4.26 16.45 8.69
N TRP A 202 4.27 16.60 7.36
CA TRP A 202 3.66 17.76 6.73
C TRP A 202 2.16 17.86 7.07
N ALA A 203 1.41 16.75 6.91
CA ALA A 203 -0.02 16.72 7.22
C ALA A 203 -0.31 17.14 8.67
N LEU A 204 0.44 16.59 9.63
CA LEU A 204 0.29 16.92 11.05
C LEU A 204 0.68 18.37 11.35
N SER A 205 1.65 18.95 10.65
CA SER A 205 2.03 20.35 10.84
C SER A 205 0.93 21.30 10.40
N GLU A 206 0.32 21.05 9.23
CA GLU A 206 -0.84 21.79 8.75
C GLU A 206 -2.06 21.57 9.66
N TYR A 207 -2.25 20.34 10.15
CA TYR A 207 -3.33 20.02 11.08
C TYR A 207 -3.18 20.79 12.39
N PHE A 208 -1.97 20.90 12.95
CA PHE A 208 -1.72 21.70 14.15
C PHE A 208 -2.00 23.18 13.93
N THR A 209 -1.70 23.72 12.75
CA THR A 209 -2.07 25.10 12.39
C THR A 209 -3.59 25.29 12.44
N TYR A 210 -4.35 24.34 11.89
CA TYR A 210 -5.80 24.33 12.01
C TYR A 210 -6.27 24.20 13.47
N LEU A 211 -5.72 23.24 14.22
CA LEU A 211 -6.09 23.00 15.63
C LEU A 211 -5.84 24.24 16.50
N GLU A 212 -4.72 24.94 16.30
CA GLU A 212 -4.40 26.20 16.97
C GLU A 212 -5.45 27.27 16.68
N SER A 213 -5.92 27.38 15.43
CA SER A 213 -6.94 28.36 15.04
C SER A 213 -8.30 28.17 15.75
N ILE A 214 -8.60 26.93 16.15
CA ILE A 214 -9.82 26.57 16.91
C ILE A 214 -9.53 26.34 18.40
N ASN A 215 -8.36 26.74 18.88
CA ASN A 215 -7.90 26.56 20.27
C ASN A 215 -7.96 25.10 20.76
N PHE A 216 -7.72 24.13 19.89
CA PHE A 216 -7.82 22.69 20.17
C PHE A 216 -9.19 22.28 20.73
N THR A 217 -10.26 22.97 20.32
CA THR A 217 -11.63 22.68 20.75
C THR A 217 -12.60 22.58 19.57
N LEU A 218 -13.48 21.57 19.60
CA LEU A 218 -14.51 21.38 18.57
C LEU A 218 -15.83 20.89 19.21
N ASP A 219 -16.92 21.61 18.95
CA ASP A 219 -18.28 21.11 19.19
C ASP A 219 -18.85 20.46 17.94
N TYR A 220 -18.97 19.13 17.96
CA TYR A 220 -19.56 18.38 16.86
C TYR A 220 -21.01 18.80 16.54
N ASN A 221 -21.73 19.40 17.50
CA ASN A 221 -23.09 19.91 17.28
C ASN A 221 -23.12 21.26 16.55
N ASP A 222 -22.01 22.00 16.53
CA ASP A 222 -21.86 23.15 15.66
C ASP A 222 -21.61 22.67 14.23
N LYS A 223 -22.67 22.69 13.42
CA LYS A 223 -22.62 22.22 12.03
C LYS A 223 -21.60 22.97 11.18
N ALA A 224 -21.37 24.25 11.43
CA ALA A 224 -20.44 25.04 10.63
C ALA A 224 -18.99 24.67 11.00
N ALA A 225 -18.69 24.60 12.30
CA ALA A 225 -17.37 24.19 12.79
C ALA A 225 -17.05 22.73 12.39
N SER A 226 -18.00 21.80 12.59
CA SER A 226 -17.86 20.41 12.17
C SER A 226 -17.60 20.27 10.68
N LYS A 227 -18.32 21.02 9.84
CA LYS A 227 -18.08 20.99 8.39
C LYS A 227 -16.67 21.44 8.05
N GLN A 228 -16.22 22.57 8.62
CA GLN A 228 -14.87 23.08 8.39
C GLN A 228 -13.80 22.10 8.84
N PHE A 229 -14.03 21.42 9.97
CA PHE A 229 -13.15 20.36 10.46
C PHE A 229 -13.02 19.20 9.46
N PHE A 230 -14.13 18.63 9.02
CA PHE A 230 -14.09 17.50 8.08
C PHE A 230 -13.51 17.90 6.72
N ASP A 231 -13.86 19.10 6.22
CA ASP A 231 -13.26 19.64 4.98
C ASP A 231 -11.73 19.77 5.11
N ALA A 232 -11.24 20.24 6.26
CA ALA A 232 -9.80 20.36 6.52
C ALA A 232 -9.12 18.99 6.56
N CYS A 233 -9.72 18.01 7.24
CA CYS A 233 -9.20 16.65 7.30
C CYS A 233 -9.18 15.96 5.93
N ASP A 234 -10.23 16.10 5.12
CA ASP A 234 -10.27 15.57 3.75
C ASP A 234 -9.15 16.17 2.88
N TRP A 235 -8.94 17.49 3.01
CA TRP A 235 -7.87 18.18 2.31
C TRP A 235 -6.48 17.67 2.75
N LEU A 236 -6.25 17.49 4.05
CA LEU A 236 -5.00 16.97 4.59
C LEU A 236 -4.69 15.56 4.05
N VAL A 237 -5.69 14.68 4.03
CA VAL A 237 -5.53 13.31 3.49
C VAL A 237 -5.23 13.35 2.00
N SER A 238 -5.95 14.16 1.22
CA SER A 238 -5.71 14.28 -0.21
C SER A 238 -4.31 14.81 -0.54
N GLU A 239 -3.87 15.88 0.12
CA GLU A 239 -2.59 16.51 -0.19
C GLU A 239 -1.40 15.71 0.34
N SER A 240 -1.52 15.09 1.52
CA SER A 240 -0.47 14.19 2.02
C SER A 240 -0.35 12.94 1.16
N GLY A 241 -1.48 12.39 0.69
CA GLY A 241 -1.52 11.32 -0.29
C GLY A 241 -0.82 11.68 -1.60
N LYS A 242 -0.91 12.94 -2.08
CA LYS A 242 -0.11 13.36 -3.24
C LYS A 242 1.38 13.41 -2.90
N ARG A 243 1.74 13.97 -1.75
CA ARG A 243 3.13 14.16 -1.31
C ARG A 243 3.87 12.85 -1.09
N VAL A 244 3.23 11.85 -0.50
CA VAL A 244 3.86 10.55 -0.22
C VAL A 244 4.25 9.82 -1.51
N PHE A 245 3.63 10.12 -2.65
CA PHE A 245 4.01 9.58 -3.96
C PHE A 245 4.87 10.52 -4.82
N GLN A 246 5.25 11.70 -4.33
CA GLN A 246 6.11 12.62 -5.07
C GLN A 246 7.57 12.14 -5.09
N VAL A 247 8.26 12.41 -6.20
CA VAL A 247 9.71 12.26 -6.29
C VAL A 247 10.34 13.46 -5.58
N ASP A 248 11.16 13.22 -4.56
CA ASP A 248 11.88 14.30 -3.88
C ASP A 248 12.99 14.79 -4.83
N GLU A 249 12.72 15.85 -5.60
CA GLU A 249 13.69 16.51 -6.50
C GLU A 249 14.88 17.15 -5.73
N ARG A 250 14.94 16.99 -4.40
CA ARG A 250 15.93 17.61 -3.51
C ARG A 250 17.15 16.72 -3.22
N ASN A 251 17.16 15.47 -3.68
CA ASN A 251 18.31 14.57 -3.48
C ASN A 251 19.34 14.59 -4.62
N ASP A 252 19.16 15.44 -5.65
CA ASP A 252 20.13 15.65 -6.73
C ASP A 252 21.08 16.84 -6.45
N GLN A 253 21.15 17.31 -5.20
CA GLN A 253 22.08 18.35 -4.75
C GLN A 253 22.85 17.91 -3.50
N ASP A 254 23.57 16.79 -3.59
CA ASP A 254 24.70 16.47 -2.69
C ASP A 254 25.83 15.80 -3.48
#